data_AF-A0A922WKJ4-F1
#
_entry.id   AF-A0A922WKJ4-F1
#
_cell.length_a   1.000
_cell.length_b   1.000
_cell.length_c   1.000
_cell.angle_alpha   90.00
_cell.angle_beta   90.00
_cell.angle_gamma   90.00
#
_symmetry.space_group_name_H-M   'P 1'
#
loop_
_entity.id
_entity.type
_entity.pdbx_description
1 polymer ?
#
loop_
_entity_poly.entity_id
_entity_poly.type
_entity_poly.pdbx_seq_one_letter_code
_entity_poly.pdbx_strand_id
1 'polypeptide(L)'
;MDHAPTPWQLLYELERNGVVSGETGRLREFQEACCQFLAEFLPRDSEEWLRVARAYRFGEATASELEEARVAAWKHLGSASCEVSNPKVAAVRAVLGLLYPDDWEYREDEPSRIGRFEALDYFLDYSNRLVDRRDDQARLLRELFPELAASSAEPKVAPDFGMT
;
A
#
# COMPACT_ATOMS: atom_id res chain seq x y z
N MET A 1 11.42 7.77 -24.90
CA MET A 1 10.91 6.44 -24.52
C MET A 1 9.96 6.69 -23.39
N ASP A 2 8.66 6.45 -23.61
CA ASP A 2 7.71 6.47 -22.49
C ASP A 2 8.02 5.27 -21.61
N HIS A 3 8.52 5.54 -20.42
CA HIS A 3 8.67 4.50 -19.40
C HIS A 3 7.28 4.13 -18.90
N ALA A 4 7.02 2.83 -18.73
CA ALA A 4 5.77 2.38 -18.13
C ALA A 4 5.56 3.05 -16.77
N PRO A 5 4.31 3.42 -16.40
CA PRO A 5 4.06 4.08 -15.13
C PRO A 5 4.50 3.22 -13.94
N THR A 6 5.15 3.86 -12.97
CA THR A 6 5.59 3.25 -11.71
C THR A 6 4.39 2.96 -10.79
N PRO A 7 4.52 2.08 -9.78
CA PRO A 7 3.41 1.82 -8.86
C PRO A 7 2.97 3.07 -8.09
N TRP A 8 3.88 3.98 -7.75
CA TRP A 8 3.52 5.28 -7.16
C TRP A 8 2.67 6.13 -8.11
N GLN A 9 3.06 6.24 -9.39
CA GLN A 9 2.28 7.01 -10.36
C GLN A 9 0.85 6.47 -10.51
N LEU A 10 0.72 5.13 -10.53
CA LEU A 10 -0.57 4.45 -10.55
C LEU A 10 -1.36 4.71 -9.27
N LEU A 11 -0.73 4.65 -8.10
CA LEU A 11 -1.37 4.94 -6.82
C LEU A 11 -1.86 6.39 -6.73
N TYR A 12 -1.06 7.36 -7.17
CA TYR A 12 -1.46 8.77 -7.28
C TYR A 12 -2.65 8.97 -8.23
N GLU A 13 -2.71 8.20 -9.32
CA GLU A 13 -3.83 8.25 -10.24
C GLU A 13 -5.12 7.71 -9.61
N LEU A 14 -5.04 6.60 -8.88
CA LEU A 14 -6.16 6.06 -8.09
C LEU A 14 -6.65 7.08 -7.06
N GLU A 15 -5.73 7.75 -6.35
CA GLU A 15 -6.06 8.79 -5.38
C GLU A 15 -6.77 9.98 -6.04
N ARG A 16 -6.21 10.49 -7.14
CA ARG A 16 -6.77 11.61 -7.91
C ARG A 16 -8.17 11.31 -8.45
N ASN A 17 -8.46 10.04 -8.75
CA ASN A 17 -9.77 9.57 -9.21
C ASN A 17 -10.71 9.21 -8.04
N GLY A 18 -10.31 9.39 -6.79
CA GLY A 18 -11.11 9.08 -5.59
C GLY A 18 -11.28 7.59 -5.31
N VAL A 19 -10.50 6.72 -5.97
CA VAL A 19 -10.61 5.26 -5.87
C VAL A 19 -10.05 4.75 -4.54
N VAL A 20 -9.00 5.37 -4.02
CA VAL A 20 -8.31 4.91 -2.80
C VAL A 20 -9.25 4.83 -1.59
N SER A 21 -10.13 5.82 -1.42
CA SER A 21 -11.10 5.84 -0.32
C SER A 21 -12.26 4.86 -0.51
N GLY A 22 -12.58 4.50 -1.75
CA GLY A 22 -13.73 3.64 -2.07
C GLY A 22 -13.40 2.15 -2.21
N GLU A 23 -12.14 1.80 -2.50
CA GLU A 23 -11.73 0.44 -2.90
C GLU A 23 -10.70 -0.17 -1.94
N THR A 24 -10.93 -0.01 -0.65
CA THR A 24 -9.97 -0.43 0.39
C THR A 24 -9.69 -1.93 0.35
N GLY A 25 -10.69 -2.75 0.03
CA GLY A 25 -10.54 -4.20 -0.14
C GLY A 25 -9.56 -4.60 -1.25
N ARG A 26 -9.66 -3.97 -2.43
CA ARG A 26 -8.72 -4.19 -3.54
C ARG A 26 -7.32 -3.70 -3.21
N LEU A 27 -7.20 -2.59 -2.49
CA LEU A 27 -5.90 -2.07 -2.02
C LEU A 27 -5.25 -3.00 -0.99
N ARG A 28 -6.03 -3.62 -0.10
CA ARG A 28 -5.52 -4.66 0.82
C ARG A 28 -5.06 -5.89 0.06
N GLU A 29 -5.82 -6.33 -0.93
CA GLU A 29 -5.43 -7.44 -1.80
C GLU A 29 -4.10 -7.16 -2.52
N PHE A 30 -3.92 -5.94 -3.03
CA PHE A 30 -2.67 -5.50 -3.61
C PHE A 30 -1.50 -5.61 -2.63
N GLN A 31 -1.65 -5.07 -1.42
CA GLN A 31 -0.61 -5.12 -0.40
C GLN A 31 -0.30 -6.56 0.05
N GLU A 32 -1.33 -7.40 0.24
CA GLU A 32 -1.21 -8.82 0.58
C GLU A 32 -0.42 -9.58 -0.49
N ALA A 33 -0.74 -9.37 -1.77
CA ALA A 33 -0.02 -9.97 -2.88
C ALA A 33 1.45 -9.52 -2.89
N CYS A 34 1.71 -8.24 -2.65
CA CYS A 34 3.07 -7.69 -2.60
C CYS A 34 3.90 -8.23 -1.42
N CYS A 35 3.27 -8.59 -0.29
CA CYS A 35 3.96 -9.23 0.84
C CYS A 35 4.61 -10.56 0.45
N GLN A 36 4.14 -11.25 -0.60
CA GLN A 36 4.79 -12.46 -1.11
C GLN A 36 6.21 -12.19 -1.61
N PHE A 37 6.48 -11.00 -2.14
CA PHE A 37 7.83 -10.60 -2.56
C PHE A 37 8.78 -10.37 -1.39
N LEU A 38 8.24 -10.24 -0.17
CA LEU A 38 9.00 -9.95 1.04
C LEU A 38 9.23 -11.20 1.90
N ALA A 39 8.67 -12.35 1.51
CA ALA A 39 8.59 -13.54 2.35
C ALA A 39 9.93 -14.01 2.93
N GLU A 40 11.03 -13.85 2.19
CA GLU A 40 12.38 -14.24 2.68
C GLU A 40 12.94 -13.33 3.78
N PHE A 41 12.45 -12.09 3.88
CA PHE A 41 12.89 -11.10 4.86
C PHE A 41 12.00 -11.05 6.10
N LEU A 42 10.81 -11.63 6.00
CA LEU A 42 9.81 -11.56 7.04
C LEU A 42 10.13 -12.52 8.20
N PRO A 43 9.97 -12.07 9.46
CA PRO A 43 10.10 -12.95 10.62
C PRO A 43 8.93 -13.93 10.67
N ARG A 44 9.12 -15.07 11.36
CA ARG A 44 8.07 -16.08 11.53
C ARG A 44 6.78 -15.52 12.13
N ASP A 45 6.90 -14.58 13.07
CA ASP A 45 5.75 -13.92 13.71
C ASP A 45 4.83 -13.20 12.70
N SER A 46 5.35 -12.83 11.52
CA SER A 46 4.57 -12.16 10.48
C SER A 46 3.48 -13.03 9.86
N GLU A 47 3.57 -14.36 9.97
CA GLU A 47 2.53 -15.28 9.50
C GLU A 47 1.18 -14.94 10.16
N GLU A 48 1.21 -14.67 11.46
CA GLU A 48 0.02 -14.31 12.23
C GLU A 48 -0.50 -12.91 11.84
N TRP A 49 0.40 -11.94 11.66
CA TRP A 49 0.00 -10.58 11.27
C TRP A 49 -0.66 -10.56 9.89
N LEU A 50 -0.09 -11.30 8.93
CA LEU A 50 -0.65 -11.44 7.59
C LEU A 50 -1.98 -12.20 7.61
N ARG A 51 -2.12 -13.22 8.48
CA ARG A 51 -3.38 -13.93 8.69
C ARG A 51 -4.48 -12.99 9.19
N VAL A 52 -4.18 -12.15 10.19
CA VAL A 52 -5.13 -11.16 10.73
C VAL A 52 -5.48 -10.10 9.68
N ALA A 53 -4.49 -9.57 8.95
CA ALA A 53 -4.74 -8.60 7.88
C ALA A 53 -5.69 -9.16 6.81
N ARG A 54 -5.49 -10.43 6.42
CA ARG A 54 -6.37 -11.13 5.47
C ARG A 54 -7.76 -11.36 6.05
N ALA A 55 -7.86 -11.84 7.29
CA ALA A 55 -9.15 -12.05 7.95
C ALA A 55 -9.95 -10.73 8.04
N TYR A 56 -9.28 -9.61 8.34
CA TYR A 56 -9.91 -8.29 8.36
C TYR A 56 -10.46 -7.90 6.99
N ARG A 57 -9.72 -8.15 5.89
CA ARG A 57 -10.21 -7.90 4.53
C ARG A 57 -11.51 -8.64 4.21
N PHE A 58 -11.71 -9.83 4.76
CA PHE A 58 -12.94 -10.62 4.57
C PHE A 58 -14.02 -10.35 5.64
N GLY A 59 -13.80 -9.39 6.55
CA GLY A 59 -14.73 -9.10 7.66
C GLY A 59 -14.74 -10.16 8.76
N GLU A 60 -13.75 -11.04 8.80
CA GLU A 60 -13.61 -12.13 9.77
C GLU A 60 -12.77 -11.71 11.00
N ALA A 61 -12.10 -10.56 10.92
CA ALA A 61 -11.40 -9.94 12.04
C ALA A 61 -11.83 -8.47 12.20
N THR A 62 -11.72 -7.97 13.41
CA THR A 62 -12.08 -6.62 13.83
C THR A 62 -10.91 -5.64 13.71
N ALA A 63 -11.20 -4.33 13.77
CA ALA A 63 -10.16 -3.30 13.83
C ALA A 63 -9.29 -3.43 15.10
N SER A 64 -9.85 -3.96 16.20
CA SER A 64 -9.10 -4.24 17.43
C SER A 64 -8.08 -5.35 17.22
N GLU A 65 -8.43 -6.42 16.52
CA GLU A 65 -7.50 -7.51 16.21
C GLU A 65 -6.37 -7.04 15.28
N LEU A 66 -6.68 -6.17 14.29
CA LEU A 66 -5.67 -5.48 13.49
C LEU A 66 -4.71 -4.67 14.35
N GLU A 67 -5.25 -3.89 15.29
CA GLU A 67 -4.46 -3.06 16.20
C GLU A 67 -3.54 -3.91 17.08
N GLU A 68 -4.03 -5.02 17.62
CA GLU A 68 -3.23 -5.96 18.41
C GLU A 68 -2.07 -6.55 17.58
N ALA A 69 -2.34 -6.95 16.34
CA ALA A 69 -1.31 -7.42 15.42
C ALA A 69 -0.29 -6.31 15.10
N ARG A 70 -0.75 -5.06 14.90
CA ARG A 70 0.11 -3.89 14.66
C ARG A 70 1.02 -3.61 15.85
N VAL A 71 0.47 -3.66 17.07
CA VAL A 71 1.24 -3.52 18.32
C VAL A 71 2.26 -4.64 18.46
N ALA A 72 1.89 -5.88 18.13
CA ALA A 72 2.82 -7.01 18.15
C ALA A 72 3.99 -6.81 17.16
N ALA A 73 3.71 -6.35 15.94
CA ALA A 73 4.73 -6.01 14.94
C ALA A 73 5.66 -4.87 15.40
N TRP A 74 5.11 -3.81 16.00
CA TRP A 74 5.93 -2.74 16.60
C TRP A 74 6.80 -3.22 17.76
N LYS A 75 6.26 -4.08 18.63
CA LYS A 75 7.03 -4.71 19.72
C LYS A 75 8.15 -5.59 19.19
N HIS A 76 7.93 -6.32 18.11
CA HIS A 76 8.95 -7.12 17.44
C HIS A 76 10.12 -6.23 16.95
N LEU A 77 9.81 -5.08 16.35
CA LEU A 77 10.84 -4.12 15.93
C LEU A 77 11.60 -3.50 17.10
N GLY A 78 10.91 -3.20 18.20
CA GLY A 78 11.51 -2.58 19.40
C GLY A 78 12.31 -1.32 19.06
N SER A 79 13.50 -1.20 19.66
CA SER A 79 14.43 -0.09 19.39
C SER A 79 15.04 -0.10 18.00
N ALA A 80 15.05 -1.24 17.31
CA ALA A 80 15.57 -1.36 15.94
C ALA A 80 14.59 -0.81 14.89
N SER A 81 13.40 -0.35 15.29
CA SER A 81 12.37 0.21 14.41
C SER A 81 12.86 1.35 13.49
N CYS A 82 13.92 2.06 13.88
CA CYS A 82 14.52 3.14 13.10
C CYS A 82 15.62 2.67 12.14
N GLU A 83 16.06 1.41 12.20
CA GLU A 83 17.12 0.85 11.35
C GLU A 83 16.57 0.48 9.96
N VAL A 84 16.04 1.46 9.23
CA VAL A 84 15.34 1.25 7.95
C VAL A 84 16.22 0.72 6.81
N SER A 85 17.55 0.69 7.00
CA SER A 85 18.49 0.02 6.09
C SER A 85 18.58 -1.50 6.35
N ASN A 86 18.08 -1.98 7.48
CA ASN A 86 18.02 -3.41 7.79
C ASN A 86 16.86 -4.05 7.01
N PRO A 87 17.12 -5.07 6.17
CA PRO A 87 16.08 -5.67 5.34
C PRO A 87 14.88 -6.22 6.13
N LYS A 88 15.12 -6.81 7.31
CA LYS A 88 14.05 -7.35 8.15
C LYS A 88 13.18 -6.24 8.73
N VAL A 89 13.80 -5.13 9.14
CA VAL A 89 13.08 -3.97 9.67
C VAL A 89 12.20 -3.36 8.59
N ALA A 90 12.74 -3.13 7.39
CA ALA A 90 11.94 -2.62 6.28
C ALA A 90 10.80 -3.57 5.88
N ALA A 91 11.01 -4.89 5.90
CA ALA A 91 9.96 -5.86 5.58
C ALA A 91 8.80 -5.80 6.59
N VAL A 92 9.11 -5.75 7.89
CA VAL A 92 8.09 -5.59 8.94
C VAL A 92 7.40 -4.22 8.85
N ARG A 93 8.12 -3.16 8.48
CA ARG A 93 7.52 -1.83 8.25
C ARG A 93 6.58 -1.79 7.05
N ALA A 94 6.85 -2.56 6.00
CA ALA A 94 5.88 -2.76 4.93
C ALA A 94 4.61 -3.46 5.47
N VAL A 95 4.77 -4.56 6.23
CA VAL A 95 3.62 -5.27 6.83
C VAL A 95 2.77 -4.37 7.74
N LEU A 96 3.40 -3.47 8.51
CA LEU A 96 2.69 -2.49 9.34
C LEU A 96 1.70 -1.63 8.52
N GLY A 97 2.00 -1.34 7.24
CA GLY A 97 1.08 -0.62 6.34
C GLY A 97 -0.21 -1.37 6.00
N LEU A 98 -0.25 -2.70 6.13
CA LEU A 98 -1.48 -3.50 6.02
C LEU A 98 -2.29 -3.51 7.32
N LEU A 99 -1.63 -3.24 8.45
CA LEU A 99 -2.22 -3.43 9.77
C LEU A 99 -3.00 -2.21 10.27
N TYR A 100 -3.02 -1.11 9.51
CA TYR A 100 -3.89 0.03 9.77
C TYR A 100 -5.32 -0.25 9.27
N PRO A 101 -6.37 -0.03 10.09
CA PRO A 101 -7.77 -0.03 9.68
C PRO A 101 -8.08 0.89 8.49
N ASP A 102 -9.15 0.57 7.76
CA ASP A 102 -9.55 1.32 6.55
C ASP A 102 -10.18 2.68 6.86
N ASP A 103 -10.85 2.79 8.01
CA ASP A 103 -11.50 4.00 8.52
C ASP A 103 -10.53 4.93 9.27
N TRP A 104 -9.23 4.62 9.21
CA TRP A 104 -8.20 5.44 9.80
C TRP A 104 -7.94 6.67 8.94
N GLU A 105 -8.80 7.68 9.09
CA GLU A 105 -8.60 8.99 8.46
C GLU A 105 -7.56 9.81 9.20
N TYR A 106 -6.78 10.59 8.44
CA TYR A 106 -5.97 11.67 8.98
C TYR A 106 -6.89 12.64 9.70
N ARG A 107 -6.59 12.93 10.97
CA ARG A 107 -7.28 13.99 11.72
C ARG A 107 -6.21 15.00 12.15
N GLU A 108 -6.43 16.27 11.86
CA GLU A 108 -5.47 17.34 12.18
C GLU A 108 -5.13 17.40 13.69
N ASP A 109 -6.07 16.98 14.55
CA ASP A 109 -5.91 16.90 16.00
C ASP A 109 -5.15 15.65 16.48
N GLU A 110 -4.95 14.66 15.61
CA GLU A 110 -4.20 13.44 15.87
C GLU A 110 -3.16 13.21 14.75
N PRO A 111 -2.08 14.01 14.67
CA PRO A 111 -1.09 13.95 13.58
C PRO A 111 -0.31 12.63 13.50
N SER A 112 -0.50 11.72 14.47
CA SER A 112 0.00 10.33 14.41
C SER A 112 -0.87 9.42 13.54
N ARG A 113 -2.05 9.88 13.10
CA ARG A 113 -2.92 9.18 12.17
C ARG A 113 -2.48 9.44 10.74
N ILE A 114 -2.01 8.41 10.05
CA ILE A 114 -1.71 8.48 8.62
C ILE A 114 -2.93 8.05 7.82
N GLY A 115 -3.18 8.71 6.69
CA GLY A 115 -4.28 8.34 5.80
C GLY A 115 -3.98 7.05 5.03
N ARG A 116 -5.01 6.44 4.44
CA ARG A 116 -4.87 5.21 3.63
C ARG A 116 -3.86 5.37 2.48
N PHE A 117 -3.89 6.51 1.80
CA PHE A 117 -2.93 6.85 0.75
C PHE A 117 -1.48 6.83 1.27
N GLU A 118 -1.22 7.52 2.38
CA GLU A 118 0.12 7.58 2.99
C GLU A 118 0.59 6.21 3.48
N ALA A 119 -0.31 5.39 4.03
CA ALA A 119 0.01 4.02 4.42
C ALA A 119 0.43 3.16 3.21
N LEU A 120 -0.20 3.35 2.05
CA LEU A 120 0.15 2.68 0.80
C LEU A 120 1.47 3.21 0.21
N ASP A 121 1.69 4.52 0.28
CA ASP A 121 2.94 5.15 -0.15
C ASP A 121 4.13 4.62 0.66
N TYR A 122 4.00 4.59 1.99
CA TYR A 122 5.01 3.99 2.87
C TYR A 122 5.20 2.51 2.62
N PHE A 123 4.13 1.76 2.34
CA PHE A 123 4.23 0.35 1.97
C PHE A 123 5.10 0.16 0.71
N LEU A 124 4.88 0.96 -0.33
CA LEU A 124 5.67 0.90 -1.56
C LEU A 124 7.14 1.28 -1.30
N ASP A 125 7.38 2.31 -0.49
CA ASP A 125 8.72 2.72 -0.10
C ASP A 125 9.49 1.61 0.61
N TYR A 126 8.90 0.99 1.64
CA TYR A 126 9.57 -0.06 2.40
C TYR A 126 9.73 -1.35 1.61
N SER A 127 8.74 -1.73 0.79
CA SER A 127 8.82 -2.95 -0.02
C SER A 127 9.89 -2.86 -1.11
N ASN A 128 10.01 -1.70 -1.79
CA ASN A 128 10.99 -1.53 -2.87
C ASN A 128 12.41 -1.20 -2.40
N ARG A 129 12.61 -0.83 -1.13
CA ARG A 129 13.96 -0.72 -0.54
C ARG A 129 14.67 -2.08 -0.44
N LEU A 130 13.91 -3.17 -0.39
CA LEU A 130 14.42 -4.52 -0.19
C LEU A 130 14.77 -5.18 -1.52
N VAL A 131 13.79 -5.18 -2.41
CA VAL A 131 13.88 -5.77 -3.74
C VAL A 131 13.10 -4.86 -4.66
N ASP A 132 13.73 -4.43 -5.76
CA ASP A 132 13.04 -3.65 -6.78
C ASP A 132 11.99 -4.53 -7.44
N ARG A 133 10.71 -4.27 -7.12
CA ARG A 133 9.55 -5.00 -7.62
C ARG A 133 8.57 -4.06 -8.31
N ARG A 134 9.06 -2.90 -8.76
CA ARG A 134 8.21 -1.84 -9.31
C ARG A 134 7.36 -2.32 -10.49
N ASP A 135 7.94 -3.09 -11.39
CA ASP A 135 7.23 -3.64 -12.55
C ASP A 135 6.16 -4.66 -12.13
N ASP A 136 6.49 -5.56 -11.20
CA ASP A 136 5.55 -6.56 -10.67
C ASP A 136 4.39 -5.89 -9.92
N GLN A 137 4.68 -4.89 -9.10
CA GLN A 137 3.69 -4.11 -8.36
C GLN A 137 2.81 -3.26 -9.28
N ALA A 138 3.39 -2.62 -10.29
CA ALA A 138 2.64 -1.87 -11.29
C ALA A 138 1.72 -2.80 -12.11
N ARG A 139 2.15 -4.03 -12.40
CA ARG A 139 1.29 -5.05 -13.01
C ARG A 139 0.13 -5.42 -12.09
N LEU A 140 0.40 -5.73 -10.81
CA LEU A 140 -0.64 -6.07 -9.83
C LEU A 140 -1.69 -4.95 -9.68
N LEU A 141 -1.27 -3.69 -9.62
CA LEU A 141 -2.19 -2.56 -9.57
C LEU A 141 -3.10 -2.52 -10.82
N ARG A 142 -2.56 -2.72 -12.02
CA ARG A 142 -3.39 -2.74 -13.24
C ARG A 142 -4.33 -3.93 -13.32
N GLU A 143 -3.93 -5.08 -12.78
CA GLU A 143 -4.78 -6.27 -12.71
C GLU A 143 -5.96 -6.08 -11.74
N LEU A 144 -5.73 -5.43 -10.60
CA LEU A 144 -6.76 -5.18 -9.59
C LEU A 144 -7.63 -3.94 -9.89
N PHE A 145 -7.10 -2.98 -10.62
CA PHE A 145 -7.76 -1.72 -10.95
C PHE A 145 -7.81 -1.51 -12.47
N PRO A 146 -8.78 -2.14 -13.17
CA PRO A 146 -8.92 -2.01 -14.62
C PRO A 146 -9.20 -0.57 -15.05
N GLU A 147 -9.65 0.30 -14.14
CA GLU A 147 -9.86 1.74 -14.41
C GLU A 147 -8.55 2.45 -14.80
N LEU A 148 -7.40 1.96 -14.33
CA LEU A 148 -6.07 2.46 -14.72
C LEU A 148 -5.74 2.16 -16.20
N ALA A 149 -6.33 1.12 -16.77
CA ALA A 149 -6.21 0.84 -18.20
C ALA A 149 -7.03 1.83 -19.05
N ALA A 150 -8.14 2.34 -18.52
CA ALA A 150 -9.00 3.30 -19.20
C ALA A 150 -8.43 4.73 -19.20
N SER A 151 -7.73 5.14 -18.14
CA SER A 151 -7.12 6.48 -18.08
C SER A 151 -5.95 6.66 -19.05
N SER A 152 -5.29 5.56 -19.41
CA SER A 152 -4.18 5.56 -20.38
C SER A 152 -4.65 5.77 -21.83
N ALA A 153 -5.97 5.76 -22.10
CA ALA A 153 -6.54 5.75 -23.45
C ALA A 153 -7.08 7.10 -23.96
N GLU A 154 -7.14 8.15 -23.13
CA GLU A 154 -7.56 9.48 -23.59
C GLU A 154 -6.35 10.37 -23.89
N PRO A 155 -5.96 10.57 -25.16
CA PRO A 155 -5.22 11.76 -25.51
C PRO A 155 -6.10 12.95 -25.16
N LYS A 156 -5.67 13.77 -24.20
CA LYS A 156 -6.24 15.11 -24.00
C LYS A 156 -6.09 15.86 -25.32
N VAL A 157 -7.16 15.89 -26.12
CA VAL A 157 -7.26 16.78 -27.27
C VAL A 157 -7.06 18.18 -26.70
N ALA A 158 -5.96 18.81 -27.09
CA ALA A 158 -5.70 20.20 -26.73
C ALA A 158 -6.90 21.03 -27.19
N PRO A 159 -7.42 21.96 -26.36
CA PRO A 159 -8.47 22.85 -26.82
C PRO A 159 -7.95 23.58 -28.06
N ASP A 160 -8.64 23.34 -29.18
CA ASP A 160 -8.49 24.11 -30.41
C ASP A 160 -8.93 25.54 -30.07
N PHE A 161 -7.97 26.39 -29.70
CA PHE A 161 -8.18 27.82 -29.67
C PHE A 161 -8.23 28.29 -31.11
N GLY A 162 -9.38 28.04 -31.74
CA GLY A 162 -9.71 28.54 -33.06
C GLY A 162 -9.50 30.05 -33.07
N MET A 163 -8.41 30.50 -33.69
CA MET A 163 -8.21 31.90 -34.03
C MET A 163 -8.92 32.14 -35.35
N THR A 164 -10.17 32.60 -35.25
CA THR A 164 -10.80 33.41 -36.31
C THR A 164 -10.24 34.81 -36.32
#